data_AF-A0A9R1UI79-F1
#
_entry.id   AF-A0A9R1UI79-F1
#
_cell.length_a   1.000
_cell.length_b   1.000
_cell.length_c   1.000
_cell.angle_alpha   90.00
_cell.angle_beta   90.00
_cell.angle_gamma   90.00
#
_symmetry.space_group_name_H-M   'P 1'
#
loop_
_entity.id
_entity.type
_entity.pdbx_description
1 polymer ?
#
loop_
_entity_poly.entity_id
_entity_poly.type
_entity_poly.pdbx_seq_one_letter_code
_entity_poly.pdbx_strand_id
1 'polypeptide(L)'
;MDIYLHFGNRSSSRAESAHAKLKQYLQVSTGGFQDVTEMICLAIKYEFNEIKVKLASERIQVLHNCDAPVFRELLCRVSHFALKEIHMQYEKINTGTMTPCTGHFMATMALPCAHKIKHLEGMTLSLDLVHPQWRIDTLRLNSKDNLHNDGAKEFDELLSELSSRYQMWPQSKK
;
A
#
# COMPACT_ATOMS: atom_id res chain seq x y z
N MET A 1 -1.94 15.43 -19.31
CA MET A 1 -1.60 14.23 -18.51
C MET A 1 -2.04 14.53 -17.11
N ASP A 2 -2.85 13.67 -16.50
CA ASP A 2 -3.44 13.93 -15.19
C ASP A 2 -2.34 13.96 -14.12
N ILE A 3 -2.26 15.03 -13.33
CA ILE A 3 -1.22 15.24 -12.31
C ILE A 3 -1.89 15.07 -10.94
N TYR A 4 -2.22 13.83 -10.61
CA TYR A 4 -2.69 13.47 -9.28
C TYR A 4 -1.77 12.44 -8.65
N LEU A 5 -1.69 12.50 -7.32
CA LEU A 5 -0.84 11.63 -6.53
C LEU A 5 -1.45 10.23 -6.47
N HIS A 6 -0.91 9.30 -7.27
CA HIS A 6 -1.48 7.96 -7.45
C HIS A 6 -0.56 6.83 -6.98
N PHE A 7 0.67 7.15 -6.57
CA PHE A 7 1.62 6.19 -5.99
C PHE A 7 1.85 4.95 -6.88
N GLY A 8 1.86 5.13 -8.20
CA GLY A 8 2.03 4.03 -9.16
C GLY A 8 0.78 3.18 -9.39
N ASN A 9 -0.33 3.43 -8.69
CA ASN A 9 -1.59 2.76 -8.97
C ASN A 9 -2.15 3.24 -10.33
N ARG A 10 -2.35 2.29 -11.25
CA ARG A 10 -2.88 2.54 -12.60
C ARG A 10 -4.26 1.93 -12.83
N SER A 11 -4.80 1.18 -11.87
CA SER A 11 -6.10 0.53 -11.97
C SER A 11 -7.11 1.17 -11.02
N SER A 12 -8.34 1.37 -11.49
CA SER A 12 -9.41 2.04 -10.77
C SER A 12 -10.36 1.09 -10.01
N SER A 13 -10.24 -0.24 -10.13
CA SER A 13 -11.19 -1.18 -9.48
C SER A 13 -10.61 -1.91 -8.26
N ARG A 14 -10.41 -1.17 -7.16
CA ARG A 14 -10.07 -1.77 -5.84
C ARG A 14 -11.08 -2.84 -5.42
N ALA A 15 -12.37 -2.59 -5.69
CA ALA A 15 -13.46 -3.51 -5.37
C ALA A 15 -13.36 -4.83 -6.14
N GLU A 16 -13.00 -4.79 -7.42
CA GLU A 16 -12.86 -5.98 -8.25
C GLU A 16 -11.67 -6.83 -7.81
N SER A 17 -10.56 -6.18 -7.45
CA SER A 17 -9.37 -6.86 -6.93
C SER A 17 -9.66 -7.57 -5.61
N ALA A 18 -10.34 -6.89 -4.68
CA ALA A 18 -10.76 -7.48 -3.41
C ALA A 18 -11.76 -8.63 -3.62
N HIS A 19 -12.73 -8.45 -4.51
CA HIS A 19 -13.71 -9.48 -4.85
C HIS A 19 -13.07 -10.71 -5.50
N ALA A 20 -12.12 -10.53 -6.42
CA ALA A 20 -11.37 -11.63 -7.04
C ALA A 20 -10.59 -12.43 -6.00
N LYS A 21 -9.95 -11.75 -5.03
CA LYS A 21 -9.21 -12.40 -3.95
C LYS A 21 -10.13 -13.15 -2.99
N LEU A 22 -11.26 -12.57 -2.60
CA LEU A 22 -12.27 -13.28 -1.79
C LEU A 22 -12.81 -14.52 -2.49
N LYS A 23 -13.10 -14.44 -3.81
CA LYS A 23 -13.50 -15.61 -4.60
C LYS A 23 -12.45 -16.73 -4.56
N GLN A 24 -11.17 -16.40 -4.63
CA GLN A 24 -10.08 -17.36 -4.56
C GLN A 24 -10.05 -18.11 -3.21
N TYR A 25 -10.40 -17.44 -2.11
CA TYR A 25 -10.51 -18.07 -0.79
C TYR A 25 -11.77 -18.89 -0.64
N LEU A 26 -12.91 -18.41 -1.14
CA LEU A 26 -14.21 -19.09 -0.97
C LEU A 26 -14.31 -20.38 -1.78
N GLN A 27 -13.79 -20.41 -3.02
CA GLN A 27 -13.78 -21.55 -3.95
C GLN A 27 -15.13 -22.18 -4.32
N VAL A 28 -16.20 -21.95 -3.56
CA VAL A 28 -17.55 -22.47 -3.77
C VAL A 28 -18.58 -21.34 -3.77
N SER A 29 -19.64 -21.51 -4.56
CA SER A 29 -20.77 -20.57 -4.63
C SER A 29 -21.97 -20.97 -3.76
N THR A 30 -21.91 -22.14 -3.10
CA THR A 30 -23.02 -22.76 -2.36
C THR A 30 -22.68 -23.07 -0.89
N GLY A 31 -21.65 -22.41 -0.33
CA GLY A 31 -21.25 -22.61 1.07
C GLY A 31 -22.32 -22.14 2.06
N GLY A 32 -22.39 -22.79 3.23
CA GLY A 32 -23.22 -22.33 4.33
C GLY A 32 -22.76 -20.95 4.82
N PHE A 33 -23.67 -20.17 5.40
CA PHE A 33 -23.36 -18.82 5.88
C PHE A 33 -22.21 -18.79 6.91
N GLN A 34 -22.20 -19.79 7.80
CA GLN A 34 -21.13 -19.96 8.78
C GLN A 34 -19.79 -20.24 8.10
N ASP A 35 -19.74 -21.18 7.17
CA ASP A 35 -18.53 -21.55 6.43
C ASP A 35 -17.95 -20.35 5.66
N VAL A 36 -18.81 -19.57 5.01
CA VAL A 36 -18.41 -18.37 4.26
C VAL A 36 -17.79 -17.32 5.19
N THR A 37 -18.39 -17.12 6.37
CA THR A 37 -17.89 -16.15 7.37
C THR A 37 -16.53 -16.59 7.91
N GLU A 38 -16.39 -17.86 8.27
CA GLU A 38 -15.12 -18.43 8.74
C GLU A 38 -14.01 -18.29 7.69
N MET A 39 -14.32 -18.54 6.41
CA MET A 39 -13.40 -18.40 5.29
C MET A 39 -12.99 -16.93 5.05
N ILE A 40 -13.92 -15.98 5.15
CA ILE A 40 -13.59 -14.54 5.03
C ILE A 40 -12.68 -14.11 6.18
N CYS A 41 -12.99 -14.49 7.42
CA CYS A 41 -12.14 -14.20 8.57
C CYS A 41 -10.73 -14.80 8.40
N LEU A 42 -10.66 -16.02 7.87
CA LEU A 42 -9.40 -16.68 7.58
C LEU A 42 -8.61 -15.95 6.49
N ALA A 43 -9.26 -15.52 5.40
CA ALA A 43 -8.64 -14.74 4.33
C ALA A 43 -8.02 -13.44 4.86
N ILE A 44 -8.78 -12.68 5.67
CA ILE A 44 -8.30 -11.43 6.29
C ILE A 44 -7.09 -11.70 7.19
N LYS A 45 -7.12 -12.76 8.01
CA LYS A 45 -6.00 -13.14 8.86
C LYS A 45 -4.75 -13.49 8.04
N TYR A 46 -4.91 -14.22 6.95
CA TYR A 46 -3.81 -14.56 6.06
C TYR A 46 -3.21 -13.33 5.39
N GLU A 47 -4.04 -12.43 4.84
CA GLU A 47 -3.55 -11.20 4.22
C GLU A 47 -2.82 -10.30 5.22
N PHE A 48 -3.37 -10.14 6.42
CA PHE A 48 -2.72 -9.37 7.48
C PHE A 48 -1.36 -9.98 7.83
N ASN A 49 -1.28 -11.30 7.97
CA ASN A 49 -0.04 -11.98 8.27
C ASN A 49 0.98 -11.88 7.11
N GLU A 50 0.52 -11.98 5.86
CA GLU A 50 1.36 -11.79 4.67
C GLU A 50 1.98 -10.38 4.65
N ILE A 51 1.16 -9.35 4.86
CA ILE A 51 1.62 -7.95 4.94
C ILE A 51 2.62 -7.78 6.09
N LYS A 52 2.32 -8.33 7.26
CA LYS A 52 3.19 -8.26 8.44
C LYS A 52 4.55 -8.92 8.19
N VAL A 53 4.55 -10.14 7.64
CA VAL A 53 5.78 -10.87 7.30
C VAL A 53 6.59 -10.11 6.26
N LYS A 54 5.93 -9.60 5.20
CA LYS A 54 6.57 -8.80 4.17
C LYS A 54 7.22 -7.55 4.73
N LEU A 55 6.51 -6.77 5.56
CA LEU A 55 7.06 -5.57 6.18
C LEU A 55 8.22 -5.87 7.14
N ALA A 56 8.13 -6.95 7.91
CA ALA A 56 9.23 -7.39 8.76
C ALA A 56 10.47 -7.76 7.93
N SER A 57 10.27 -8.47 6.82
CA SER A 57 11.33 -8.81 5.87
C SER A 57 11.98 -7.56 5.27
N GLU A 58 11.19 -6.59 4.80
CA GLU A 58 11.71 -5.35 4.19
C GLU A 58 12.50 -4.48 5.18
N ARG A 59 12.19 -4.55 6.47
CA ARG A 59 12.94 -3.84 7.53
C ARG A 59 14.29 -4.45 7.86
N ILE A 60 14.54 -5.70 7.46
CA ILE A 60 15.79 -6.41 7.77
C ILE A 60 16.64 -6.56 6.51
N GLN A 61 16.00 -6.82 5.37
CA GLN A 61 16.68 -7.11 4.13
C GLN A 61 17.12 -5.82 3.42
N VAL A 62 18.44 -5.68 3.26
CA VAL A 62 19.04 -4.67 2.39
C VAL A 62 18.99 -5.16 0.94
N LEU A 63 18.48 -4.32 0.04
CA LEU A 63 18.45 -4.64 -1.38
C LEU A 63 19.85 -4.42 -1.95
N HIS A 64 20.53 -5.49 -2.41
CA HIS A 64 21.93 -5.44 -2.90
C HIS A 64 22.17 -4.38 -3.98
N ASN A 65 21.17 -4.12 -4.82
CA ASN A 65 21.29 -3.13 -5.89
C ASN A 65 21.24 -1.68 -5.36
N CYS A 66 20.92 -1.47 -4.08
CA CYS A 66 20.80 -0.15 -3.46
C CYS A 66 21.87 0.10 -2.39
N ASP A 67 23.04 -0.54 -2.51
CA ASP A 67 24.15 -0.41 -1.55
C ASP A 67 25.00 0.87 -1.73
N ALA A 68 24.60 1.75 -2.65
CA ALA A 68 25.29 3.03 -2.84
C ALA A 68 25.06 3.98 -1.64
N PRO A 69 26.07 4.78 -1.24
CA PRO A 69 25.98 5.68 -0.07
C PRO A 69 24.76 6.61 -0.09
N VAL A 70 24.32 7.02 -1.28
CA VAL A 70 23.13 7.87 -1.51
C VAL A 70 21.85 7.30 -0.88
N PHE A 71 21.72 5.97 -0.74
CA PHE A 71 20.52 5.31 -0.19
C PHE A 71 20.59 5.03 1.31
N ARG A 72 21.74 5.28 1.97
CA ARG A 72 22.01 4.82 3.34
C ARG A 72 20.90 5.17 4.35
N GLU A 73 20.30 6.35 4.23
CA GLU A 73 19.22 6.79 5.13
C GLU A 73 17.85 6.15 4.82
N LEU A 74 17.64 5.69 3.59
CA LEU A 74 16.39 5.09 3.13
C LEU A 74 16.34 3.57 3.40
N LEU A 75 17.49 2.91 3.46
CA LEU A 75 17.60 1.47 3.70
C LEU A 75 16.83 1.05 4.96
N CYS A 76 16.07 -0.03 4.85
CA CYS A 76 15.24 -0.62 5.92
C CYS A 76 14.12 0.29 6.47
N ARG A 77 13.97 1.52 5.95
CA ARG A 77 12.97 2.51 6.39
C ARG A 77 11.96 2.87 5.30
N VAL A 78 12.33 2.66 4.05
CA VAL A 78 11.47 2.83 2.87
C VAL A 78 11.15 1.46 2.29
N SER A 79 9.93 1.29 1.77
CA SER A 79 9.51 0.04 1.15
C SER A 79 10.42 -0.33 -0.03
N HIS A 80 10.60 -1.63 -0.27
CA HIS A 80 11.43 -2.12 -1.38
C HIS A 80 10.91 -1.62 -2.73
N PHE A 81 9.59 -1.46 -2.88
CA PHE A 81 9.00 -0.90 -4.10
C PHE A 81 9.48 0.53 -4.35
N ALA A 82 9.31 1.42 -3.36
CA ALA A 82 9.73 2.82 -3.51
C ALA A 82 11.24 2.94 -3.67
N LEU A 83 12.02 2.12 -2.96
CA LEU A 83 13.48 2.09 -3.09
C LEU A 83 13.91 1.71 -4.52
N LYS A 84 13.25 0.71 -5.14
CA LYS A 84 13.48 0.34 -6.55
C LYS A 84 13.13 1.47 -7.52
N GLU A 85 12.03 2.18 -7.28
CA GLU A 85 11.63 3.33 -8.10
C GLU A 85 12.66 4.47 -8.01
N ILE A 86 13.15 4.81 -6.81
CA ILE A 86 14.23 5.80 -6.62
C ILE A 86 15.51 5.30 -7.28
N HIS A 87 15.87 4.03 -7.12
CA HIS A 87 17.05 3.45 -7.77
C HIS A 87 16.98 3.55 -9.30
N MET A 88 15.82 3.30 -9.91
CA MET A 88 15.63 3.50 -11.35
C MET A 88 15.81 4.97 -11.77
N GLN A 89 15.47 5.93 -10.91
CA GLN A 89 15.78 7.35 -11.16
C GLN A 89 17.28 7.65 -11.03
N TYR A 90 17.95 7.04 -10.06
CA TYR A 90 19.40 7.15 -9.89
C TYR A 90 20.16 6.60 -11.10
N GLU A 91 19.76 5.44 -11.62
CA GLU A 91 20.37 4.82 -12.80
C GLU A 91 20.25 5.68 -14.07
N LYS A 92 19.21 6.51 -14.19
CA LYS A 92 19.12 7.47 -15.31
C LYS A 92 20.23 8.51 -15.28
N ILE A 93 20.72 8.85 -14.09
CA ILE A 93 21.86 9.76 -13.91
C ILE A 93 23.13 9.04 -14.38
N ASN A 94 23.35 7.81 -13.91
CA ASN A 94 24.54 7.02 -14.24
C ASN A 94 24.65 6.69 -15.74
N THR A 95 23.51 6.37 -16.37
CA THR A 95 23.44 6.06 -17.81
C THR A 95 23.37 7.30 -18.70
N GLY A 96 23.23 8.50 -18.12
CA GLY A 96 23.09 9.74 -18.89
C GLY A 96 21.78 9.86 -19.69
N THR A 97 20.75 9.07 -19.36
CA THR A 97 19.47 8.98 -20.09
C THR A 97 18.40 9.97 -19.58
N MET A 98 18.82 11.01 -18.84
CA MET A 98 17.90 12.00 -18.30
C MET A 98 17.28 12.88 -19.40
N THR A 99 15.96 12.89 -19.46
CA THR A 99 15.17 13.88 -20.22
C THR A 99 14.91 15.13 -19.36
N PRO A 100 14.48 16.27 -19.94
CA PRO A 100 14.12 17.45 -19.15
C PRO A 100 13.10 17.14 -18.05
N CYS A 101 13.29 17.73 -16.87
CA CYS A 101 12.39 17.51 -15.73
C CYS A 101 11.01 18.07 -16.00
N THR A 102 10.00 17.21 -16.01
CA THR A 102 8.58 17.62 -16.09
C THR A 102 7.92 17.77 -14.71
N GLY A 103 8.63 17.42 -13.63
CA GLY A 103 8.05 17.32 -12.28
C GLY A 103 7.05 16.18 -12.09
N HIS A 104 6.61 15.52 -13.17
CA HIS A 104 5.53 14.54 -13.15
C HIS A 104 5.80 13.37 -12.19
N PHE A 105 7.01 12.80 -12.21
CA PHE A 105 7.37 11.70 -11.31
C PHE A 105 7.25 12.08 -9.83
N MET A 106 7.71 13.27 -9.45
CA MET A 106 7.58 13.75 -8.07
C MET A 106 6.11 13.98 -7.72
N ALA A 107 5.31 14.52 -8.64
CA ALA A 107 3.89 14.79 -8.40
C ALA A 107 3.04 13.51 -8.26
N THR A 108 3.35 12.46 -9.03
CA THR A 108 2.54 11.24 -9.06
C THR A 108 3.01 10.16 -8.10
N MET A 109 4.32 10.06 -7.86
CA MET A 109 4.91 9.08 -6.97
C MET A 109 5.25 9.66 -5.60
N ALA A 110 5.41 10.98 -5.46
CA ALA A 110 5.96 11.63 -4.27
C ALA A 110 7.28 10.99 -3.78
N LEU A 111 8.15 10.73 -4.77
CA LEU A 111 9.51 10.23 -4.64
C LEU A 111 10.47 11.16 -5.40
N PRO A 112 11.75 11.27 -4.99
CA PRO A 112 12.71 12.12 -5.68
C PRO A 112 12.97 11.62 -7.11
N CYS A 113 12.88 12.51 -8.10
CA CYS A 113 13.24 12.19 -9.49
C CYS A 113 14.75 12.30 -9.72
N ALA A 114 15.24 11.82 -10.86
CA ALA A 114 16.66 11.85 -11.23
C ALA A 114 17.29 13.25 -11.08
N HIS A 115 16.56 14.30 -11.45
CA HIS A 115 17.04 15.69 -11.32
C HIS A 115 17.22 16.12 -9.86
N LYS A 116 16.26 15.76 -8.99
CA LYS A 116 16.34 16.09 -7.57
C LYS A 116 17.51 15.36 -6.92
N ILE A 117 17.74 14.09 -7.29
CA ILE A 117 18.88 13.31 -6.81
C ILE A 117 20.21 13.89 -7.33
N LYS A 118 20.29 14.25 -8.62
CA LYS A 118 21.49 14.85 -9.22
C LYS A 118 21.86 16.18 -8.55
N HIS A 119 20.87 17.01 -8.20
CA HIS A 119 21.07 18.27 -7.51
C HIS A 119 21.68 18.12 -6.10
N LEU A 120 21.58 16.94 -5.49
CA LEU A 120 22.18 16.65 -4.20
C LEU A 120 23.66 16.23 -4.31
N GLU A 121 24.24 16.19 -5.51
CA GLU A 121 25.69 16.02 -5.77
C GLU A 121 26.34 14.83 -5.02
N GLY A 122 25.61 13.74 -4.82
CA GLY A 122 26.11 12.54 -4.13
C GLY A 122 25.95 12.55 -2.61
N MET A 123 25.27 13.56 -2.04
CA MET A 123 24.79 13.52 -0.66
C MET A 123 23.76 12.40 -0.45
N THR A 124 23.56 12.01 0.81
CA THR A 124 22.54 11.04 1.21
C THR A 124 21.14 11.57 0.93
N LEU A 125 20.24 10.70 0.45
CA LEU A 125 18.83 11.03 0.32
C LEU A 125 18.16 11.01 1.69
N SER A 126 17.77 12.18 2.17
CA SER A 126 16.96 12.30 3.39
C SER A 126 15.59 11.64 3.21
N LEU A 127 15.09 11.03 4.28
CA LEU A 127 13.75 10.49 4.39
C LEU A 127 12.65 11.53 4.15
N ASP A 128 12.93 12.82 4.37
CA ASP A 128 11.96 13.90 4.17
C ASP A 128 11.59 14.09 2.69
N LEU A 129 12.40 13.56 1.78
CA LEU A 129 12.12 13.53 0.34
C LEU A 129 11.17 12.40 -0.06
N VAL A 130 10.84 11.50 0.86
CA VAL A 130 10.02 10.31 0.62
C VAL A 130 8.69 10.45 1.34
N HIS A 131 7.59 10.40 0.59
CA HIS A 131 6.25 10.50 1.15
C HIS A 131 5.97 9.41 2.21
N PRO A 132 5.24 9.71 3.30
CA PRO A 132 4.91 8.75 4.36
C PRO A 132 4.28 7.44 3.88
N GLN A 133 3.53 7.46 2.76
CA GLN A 133 2.95 6.25 2.14
C GLN A 133 4.00 5.16 1.83
N TRP A 134 5.24 5.56 1.56
CA TRP A 134 6.34 4.64 1.24
C TRP A 134 7.21 4.27 2.43
N ARG A 135 6.99 4.93 3.57
CA ARG A 135 7.78 4.78 4.77
C ARG A 135 7.28 3.59 5.56
N ILE A 136 8.14 2.59 5.72
CA ILE A 136 7.86 1.40 6.52
C ILE A 136 8.34 1.56 7.96
N ASP A 137 9.19 2.54 8.27
CA ASP A 137 9.64 2.85 9.62
C ASP A 137 8.52 3.44 10.49
N THR A 138 7.56 4.14 9.88
CA THR A 138 6.41 4.76 10.56
C THR A 138 5.25 3.80 10.79
N LEU A 139 5.17 2.70 10.02
CA LEU A 139 4.08 1.73 10.10
C LEU A 139 4.14 0.93 11.39
N ARG A 140 3.22 1.18 12.32
CA ARG A 140 3.07 0.36 13.53
C ARG A 140 2.01 -0.71 13.29
N LEU A 141 2.41 -1.88 12.82
CA LEU A 141 1.58 -3.08 12.86
C LEU A 141 1.69 -3.74 14.24
N ASN A 142 1.26 -3.02 15.28
CA ASN A 142 1.15 -3.65 16.59
C ASN A 142 -0.16 -4.42 16.64
N SER A 143 -0.08 -5.72 16.94
CA SER A 143 -1.24 -6.55 17.32
C SER A 143 -1.93 -6.06 18.62
N LYS A 144 -1.37 -5.02 19.26
CA LYS A 144 -1.94 -4.27 20.38
C LYS A 144 -2.40 -2.89 19.90
N ASP A 145 -3.11 -2.81 18.79
CA ASP A 145 -4.29 -1.99 18.85
C ASP A 145 -5.21 -2.75 19.78
N ASN A 146 -5.21 -2.32 21.04
CA ASN A 146 -6.30 -2.62 21.94
C ASN A 146 -7.58 -2.44 21.12
N LEU A 147 -8.53 -3.36 21.25
CA LEU A 147 -9.93 -3.02 21.10
C LEU A 147 -10.19 -1.83 22.06
N HIS A 148 -9.82 -0.62 21.67
CA HIS A 148 -10.64 0.51 22.02
C HIS A 148 -11.94 0.20 21.31
N ASN A 149 -12.94 -0.04 22.16
CA ASN A 149 -14.34 -0.34 21.92
C ASN A 149 -15.06 0.75 21.09
N ASP A 150 -14.35 1.38 20.16
CA ASP A 150 -14.72 2.56 19.38
C ASP A 150 -14.99 2.13 17.93
N GLY A 151 -14.06 1.40 17.30
CA GLY A 151 -14.28 0.82 15.96
C GLY A 151 -15.31 -0.32 15.92
N ALA A 152 -15.50 -1.04 17.04
CA ALA A 152 -16.57 -2.04 17.15
C ALA A 152 -17.96 -1.36 17.14
N LYS A 153 -18.09 -0.20 17.82
CA LYS A 153 -19.32 0.58 17.82
C LYS A 153 -19.64 1.18 16.47
N GLU A 154 -18.63 1.72 15.76
CA GLU A 154 -18.81 2.24 14.40
C GLU A 154 -19.26 1.13 13.44
N PHE A 155 -18.68 -0.06 13.54
CA PHE A 155 -19.09 -1.21 12.73
C PHE A 155 -20.50 -1.70 13.07
N ASP A 156 -20.86 -1.75 14.36
CA ASP A 156 -22.19 -2.12 14.84
C ASP A 156 -23.26 -1.09 14.42
N GLU A 157 -22.92 0.21 14.43
CA GLU A 157 -23.78 1.29 13.91
C GLU A 157 -24.00 1.15 12.41
N LEU A 158 -22.94 0.92 11.64
CA LEU A 158 -23.04 0.69 10.19
C LEU A 158 -23.86 -0.57 9.86
N LEU A 159 -23.68 -1.65 10.63
CA LEU A 159 -24.47 -2.88 10.49
C LEU A 159 -25.95 -2.65 10.81
N SER A 160 -26.23 -1.89 11.87
CA SER A 160 -27.59 -1.53 12.27
C SER A 160 -28.26 -0.68 11.19
N GLU A 161 -27.54 0.31 10.65
CA GLU A 161 -28.01 1.14 9.55
C GLU A 161 -28.30 0.30 8.28
N LEU A 162 -27.38 -0.60 7.92
CA LEU A 162 -27.56 -1.52 6.78
C LEU A 162 -28.80 -2.40 6.95
N SER A 163 -28.99 -2.96 8.16
CA SER A 163 -30.15 -3.77 8.51
C SER A 163 -31.46 -2.99 8.40
N SER A 164 -31.52 -1.78 8.96
CA SER A 164 -32.70 -0.90 8.86
C SER A 164 -33.02 -0.55 7.41
N ARG A 165 -32.01 -0.20 6.61
CA ARG A 165 -32.18 0.09 5.18
C ARG A 165 -32.67 -1.13 4.40
N TYR A 166 -32.17 -2.32 4.72
CA TYR A 166 -32.60 -3.57 4.10
C TYR A 166 -34.06 -3.91 4.44
N GLN A 167 -34.48 -3.71 5.70
CA GLN A 167 -35.88 -3.91 6.11
C GLN A 167 -36.85 -2.91 5.47
N MET A 168 -36.40 -1.67 5.25
CA MET A 168 -37.16 -0.65 4.55
C MET A 168 -37.12 -0.81 3.03
N TRP A 169 -36.34 -1.76 2.50
CA TRP A 169 -36.20 -1.95 1.07
C TRP A 169 -37.57 -2.32 0.49
N PRO A 170 -38.10 -1.52 -0.45
CA PRO A 170 -39.38 -1.81 -1.05
C PRO A 170 -39.29 -3.19 -1.70
N GLN A 171 -40.08 -4.15 -1.22
CA GLN A 171 -40.30 -5.38 -1.96
C GLN A 171 -41.07 -5.00 -3.22
N SER A 172 -40.35 -4.64 -4.28
CA SER A 172 -40.95 -4.53 -5.60
C SER A 172 -41.60 -5.87 -5.89
N LYS A 173 -42.94 -5.83 -5.98
CA LYS A 173 -43.84 -6.93 -6.24
C LYS A 173 -43.33 -7.81 -7.38
N LYS A 174 -43.62 -9.10 -7.26
CA LYS A 174 -43.67 -10.08 -8.35
C LYS A 174 -44.16 -9.48 -9.66
#